data_AF-A0A4Q5ZN91-F1
#
_entry.id   AF-A0A4Q5ZN91-F1
#
_cell.length_a   1.000
_cell.length_b   1.000
_cell.length_c   1.000
_cell.angle_alpha   90.00
_cell.angle_beta   90.00
_cell.angle_gamma   90.00
#
_symmetry.space_group_name_H-M   'P 1'
#
loop_
_entity.id
_entity.type
_entity.pdbx_description
1 polymer ?
#
loop_
_entity_poly.entity_id
_entity_poly.type
_entity_poly.pdbx_seq_one_letter_code
_entity_poly.pdbx_strand_id
1 'polypeptide(L)'
;MAARRAGLLDKITIPVRTIREQDSLLALALLSEGEQKAVIQKYLRYLEQKQTDSIERAANAADALAAGNTAPEGPPTDWYFANPMLVQQGLADFKRKWGTRPNSDNWRRVKTANVQTGMVKTTEKDEVVEHTGLPTEASLLAAIPSTVEKQQGALVKIRKAYIDLANGYVGDLKDYPSGLHTLDTMEHRFGAHEYKAEATYLRYRIAMEQNRLSDAQSLSTQLSTEFKNTKWGQKVAPAGESEVLYASNVPVSSFYDETYSYMMQRDYPTVLKRVREGQRQYKDPVYTDRFTIMEAIALAGAGDYGRSDTLLTEFLSTHPKDSLKDWAEKVIEYVKKNKPAEVVKPVITDSMARAATVTKSGSQSQVQSPNDVAGKENKTAPVIPAVYTNDFNNFNYASQKLSVNLTMLQPTLGLISVKNFQNANQARIYLNAVRSSPQLLKEYKQGEYQLLMITEENYRKLEADKSMEPYLQFYQMNYK
;
A
#
# COMPACT_ATOMS: atom_id res chain seq x y z
N MET A 1 12.25 -22.20 16.18
CA MET A 1 11.80 -20.79 16.41
C MET A 1 12.92 -19.84 16.83
N ALA A 2 13.82 -20.20 17.75
CA ALA A 2 14.90 -19.31 18.21
C ALA A 2 15.85 -18.81 17.10
N ALA A 3 16.29 -19.68 16.19
CA ALA A 3 17.17 -19.29 15.08
C ALA A 3 16.52 -18.29 14.10
N ARG A 4 15.20 -18.39 13.87
CA ARG A 4 14.47 -17.41 13.05
C ARG A 4 14.36 -16.05 13.74
N ARG A 5 14.11 -16.03 15.06
CA ARG A 5 14.08 -14.80 15.86
C ARG A 5 15.46 -14.14 15.97
N ALA A 6 16.54 -14.91 16.07
CA ALA A 6 17.91 -14.40 16.07
C ALA A 6 18.26 -13.71 14.74
N GLY A 7 17.98 -14.37 13.60
CA GLY A 7 18.22 -13.76 12.29
C GLY A 7 17.40 -12.50 12.02
N LEU A 8 16.21 -12.38 12.62
CA LEU A 8 15.36 -11.19 12.60
C LEU A 8 15.97 -10.03 13.42
N LEU A 9 16.55 -10.33 14.58
CA LEU A 9 17.21 -9.32 15.43
C LEU A 9 18.49 -8.78 14.78
N ASP A 10 19.25 -9.65 14.09
CA ASP A 10 20.48 -9.26 13.39
C ASP A 10 20.25 -8.19 12.32
N LYS A 11 19.05 -8.14 11.72
CA LYS A 11 18.65 -7.13 10.74
C LYS A 11 18.59 -5.71 11.30
N ILE A 12 18.57 -5.56 12.62
CA ILE A 12 18.46 -4.28 13.31
C ILE A 12 19.71 -4.02 14.16
N THR A 13 20.21 -5.03 14.87
CA THR A 13 21.36 -4.87 15.76
C THR A 13 22.64 -4.52 14.99
N ILE A 14 22.88 -5.15 13.83
CA ILE A 14 24.08 -4.87 13.01
C ILE A 14 24.07 -3.43 12.49
N PRO A 15 22.98 -2.93 11.86
CA PRO A 15 22.91 -1.53 11.47
C PRO A 15 23.05 -0.53 12.62
N VAL A 16 22.35 -0.74 13.74
CA VAL A 16 22.43 0.15 14.92
C VAL A 16 23.86 0.23 15.45
N ARG A 17 24.53 -0.92 15.56
CA ARG A 17 25.93 -1.00 15.97
C ARG A 17 26.83 -0.25 14.99
N THR A 18 26.62 -0.43 13.69
CA THR A 18 27.39 0.25 12.64
C THR A 18 27.25 1.77 12.74
N ILE A 19 26.03 2.29 12.87
CA ILE A 19 25.78 3.73 13.01
C ILE A 19 26.55 4.27 14.23
N ARG A 20 26.37 3.64 15.38
CA ARG A 20 27.01 4.07 16.63
C ARG A 20 28.54 4.03 16.56
N GLU A 21 29.10 2.96 16.02
CA GLU A 21 30.55 2.79 15.88
C GLU A 21 31.14 3.84 14.94
N GLN A 22 30.56 4.02 13.75
CA GLN A 22 31.07 4.98 12.78
C GLN A 22 30.89 6.44 13.28
N ASP A 23 29.77 6.77 13.93
CA ASP A 23 29.56 8.09 14.54
C ASP A 23 30.60 8.37 15.63
N SER A 24 30.91 7.36 16.45
CA SER A 24 31.96 7.49 17.48
C SER A 24 33.33 7.71 16.87
N LEU A 25 33.68 6.97 15.81
CA LEU A 25 34.94 7.13 15.10
C LEU A 25 35.07 8.49 14.43
N LEU A 26 33.99 9.00 13.82
CA LEU A 26 33.96 10.34 13.24
C LEU A 26 34.09 11.43 14.31
N ALA A 27 33.42 11.28 15.46
CA ALA A 27 33.56 12.20 16.58
C ALA A 27 34.99 12.23 17.12
N LEU A 28 35.66 11.07 17.22
CA LEU A 28 37.07 11.00 17.61
C LEU A 28 37.98 11.68 16.60
N ALA A 29 37.69 11.58 15.31
CA ALA A 29 38.48 12.23 14.26
C ALA A 29 38.46 13.77 14.33
N LEU A 30 37.46 14.36 15.02
CA LEU A 30 37.37 15.81 15.25
C LEU A 30 38.20 16.29 16.44
N LEU A 31 38.69 15.38 17.29
CA LEU A 31 39.49 15.71 18.47
C LEU A 31 40.97 15.88 18.11
N SER A 32 41.72 16.58 18.96
CA SER A 32 43.18 16.66 18.85
C SER A 32 43.84 15.30 19.11
N GLU A 33 45.07 15.09 18.63
CA GLU A 33 45.78 13.81 18.78
C GLU A 33 45.95 13.41 20.27
N GLY A 34 46.19 14.37 21.15
CA GLY A 34 46.29 14.14 22.60
C GLY A 34 44.97 13.67 23.21
N GLU A 35 43.85 14.27 22.81
CA GLU A 35 42.51 13.89 23.26
C GLU A 35 42.11 12.51 22.72
N GLN A 36 42.43 12.22 21.45
CA GLN A 36 42.20 10.90 20.84
C GLN A 36 42.90 9.80 21.65
N LYS A 37 44.19 9.98 21.97
CA LYS A 37 44.95 9.04 22.81
C LYS A 37 44.35 8.90 24.20
N ALA A 38 43.96 10.01 24.84
CA ALA A 38 43.34 9.96 26.17
C ALA A 38 42.04 9.16 26.20
N VAL A 39 41.18 9.32 25.18
CA VAL A 39 39.93 8.53 25.05
C VAL A 39 40.25 7.05 24.80
N ILE A 40 41.20 6.74 23.92
CA ILE A 40 41.61 5.36 23.63
C ILE A 40 42.18 4.68 24.87
N GLN A 41 43.07 5.33 25.61
CA GLN A 41 43.64 4.78 26.84
C GLN A 41 42.56 4.53 27.91
N LYS A 42 41.58 5.44 28.04
CA LYS A 42 40.43 5.22 28.93
C LYS A 42 39.61 4.00 28.50
N TYR A 43 39.42 3.82 27.19
CA TYR A 43 38.71 2.66 26.65
C TYR A 43 39.48 1.35 26.85
N LEU A 44 40.80 1.35 26.65
CA LEU A 44 41.66 0.19 26.92
C LEU A 44 41.59 -0.21 28.39
N ARG A 45 41.74 0.73 29.33
CA ARG A 45 41.58 0.46 30.77
C ARG A 45 40.20 -0.13 31.10
N TYR A 46 39.14 0.35 30.45
CA TYR A 46 37.80 -0.21 30.62
C TYR A 46 37.72 -1.65 30.10
N LEU A 47 38.34 -1.96 28.95
CA LEU A 47 38.37 -3.31 28.40
C LEU A 47 39.19 -4.27 29.27
N GLU A 48 40.35 -3.82 29.75
CA GLU A 48 41.19 -4.55 30.70
C GLU A 48 40.42 -4.86 31.98
N GLN A 49 39.75 -3.86 32.57
CA GLN A 49 38.92 -4.07 33.76
C GLN A 49 37.76 -5.04 33.51
N LYS A 50 37.11 -4.97 32.34
CA LYS A 50 36.06 -5.93 31.97
C LYS A 50 36.61 -7.35 31.83
N GLN A 51 37.83 -7.49 31.32
CA GLN A 51 38.50 -8.77 31.20
C GLN A 51 38.88 -9.32 32.57
N THR A 52 39.47 -8.52 33.45
CA THR A 52 39.82 -8.93 34.82
C THR A 52 38.58 -9.30 35.62
N ASP A 53 37.54 -8.46 35.62
CA ASP A 53 36.23 -8.76 36.23
C ASP A 53 35.65 -10.09 35.74
N SER A 54 35.77 -10.37 34.44
CA SER A 54 35.25 -11.60 33.85
C SER A 54 36.06 -12.82 34.29
N ILE A 55 37.38 -12.68 34.40
CA ILE A 55 38.28 -13.74 34.89
C ILE A 55 38.00 -14.01 36.36
N GLU A 56 37.89 -12.97 37.19
CA GLU A 56 37.58 -13.07 38.62
C GLU A 56 36.20 -13.69 38.85
N ARG A 57 35.17 -13.25 38.13
CA ARG A 57 33.84 -13.90 38.20
C ARG A 57 33.90 -15.35 37.78
N ALA A 58 34.68 -15.70 36.75
CA ALA A 58 34.83 -17.08 36.31
C ALA A 58 35.60 -17.94 37.34
N ALA A 59 36.61 -17.39 38.00
CA ALA A 59 37.36 -18.04 39.07
C ALA A 59 36.47 -18.26 40.31
N ASN A 60 35.81 -17.21 40.78
CA ASN A 60 34.89 -17.27 41.92
C ASN A 60 33.69 -18.21 41.66
N ALA A 61 33.17 -18.23 40.43
CA ALA A 61 32.13 -19.18 40.04
C ALA A 61 32.64 -20.63 40.01
N ALA A 62 33.89 -20.87 39.59
CA ALA A 62 34.49 -22.19 39.63
C ALA A 62 34.73 -22.66 41.09
N ASP A 63 35.18 -21.76 41.96
CA ASP A 63 35.44 -22.05 43.37
C ASP A 63 34.13 -22.25 44.16
N ALA A 64 33.10 -21.43 43.92
CA ALA A 64 31.78 -21.61 44.51
C ALA A 64 31.11 -22.94 44.07
N LEU A 65 31.36 -23.37 42.83
CA LEU A 65 30.84 -24.62 42.30
C LEU A 65 31.62 -25.85 42.77
N ALA A 66 32.90 -25.69 43.11
CA ALA A 66 33.74 -26.72 43.73
C ALA A 66 33.49 -26.85 45.25
N ALA A 67 33.12 -25.76 45.91
CA ALA A 67 32.74 -25.73 47.33
C ALA A 67 31.28 -26.15 47.59
N GLY A 68 30.38 -25.97 46.61
CA GLY A 68 28.96 -26.28 46.70
C GLY A 68 28.62 -27.74 46.38
N ASN A 69 28.97 -28.66 47.28
CA ASN A 69 28.60 -30.08 47.19
C ASN A 69 27.23 -30.38 47.85
N THR A 70 26.36 -29.38 48.00
CA THR A 70 25.01 -29.56 48.56
C THR A 70 23.99 -29.70 47.44
N ALA A 71 23.50 -30.93 47.25
CA ALA A 71 22.39 -31.24 46.36
C ALA A 71 21.14 -30.41 46.74
N PRO A 72 20.44 -29.77 45.79
CA PRO A 72 19.16 -29.15 46.08
C PRO A 72 18.11 -30.25 46.30
N GLU A 73 17.54 -30.34 47.50
CA GLU A 73 16.32 -31.11 47.75
C GLU A 73 15.13 -30.38 47.11
N GLY A 74 14.87 -30.68 45.85
CA GLY A 74 13.71 -30.17 45.12
C GLY A 74 13.48 -30.98 43.84
N PRO A 75 12.23 -31.09 43.37
CA PRO A 75 11.92 -31.87 42.17
C PRO A 75 12.69 -31.30 40.97
N PRO A 76 13.24 -32.16 40.09
CA PRO A 76 14.07 -31.72 38.98
C PRO A 76 13.27 -30.83 38.04
N THR A 77 13.71 -29.58 37.87
CA THR A 77 13.18 -28.69 36.84
C THR A 77 13.67 -29.15 35.47
N ASP A 78 12.76 -29.32 34.50
CA ASP A 78 13.07 -29.74 33.12
C ASP A 78 13.99 -28.76 32.36
N TRP A 79 14.13 -27.53 32.84
CA TRP A 79 14.98 -26.53 32.20
C TRP A 79 16.46 -26.72 32.58
N TYR A 80 17.31 -27.00 31.59
CA TYR A 80 18.74 -27.31 31.74
C TYR A 80 19.51 -26.36 32.68
N PHE A 81 19.29 -25.05 32.58
CA PHE A 81 19.99 -24.05 33.40
C PHE A 81 19.46 -23.90 34.83
N ALA A 82 18.31 -24.49 35.14
CA ALA A 82 17.76 -24.54 36.49
C ALA A 82 18.16 -25.81 37.25
N ASN A 83 18.82 -26.78 36.60
CA ASN A 83 19.36 -27.96 37.26
C ASN A 83 20.88 -27.80 37.51
N PRO A 84 21.30 -27.57 38.77
CA PRO A 84 22.72 -27.31 39.08
C PRO A 84 23.67 -28.45 38.69
N MET A 85 23.20 -29.71 38.76
CA MET A 85 23.99 -30.88 38.35
C MET A 85 24.24 -30.90 36.84
N LEU A 86 23.21 -30.65 36.03
CA LEU A 86 23.34 -30.61 34.56
C LEU A 86 24.23 -29.44 34.11
N VAL A 87 24.15 -28.30 34.80
CA VAL A 87 25.03 -27.14 34.57
C VAL A 87 26.48 -27.47 34.93
N GLN A 88 26.74 -28.11 36.08
CA GLN A 88 28.09 -28.58 36.45
C GLN A 88 28.66 -29.55 35.42
N GLN A 89 27.88 -30.55 35.00
CA GLN A 89 28.30 -31.51 33.98
C GLN A 89 28.58 -30.82 32.65
N GLY A 90 27.72 -29.87 32.24
CA GLY A 90 27.91 -29.05 31.05
C GLY A 90 29.19 -28.23 31.09
N LEU A 91 29.50 -27.62 32.23
CA LEU A 91 30.73 -26.86 32.45
C LEU A 91 31.97 -27.77 32.34
N ALA A 92 31.94 -28.95 32.96
CA ALA A 92 33.04 -29.92 32.89
C ALA A 92 33.25 -30.41 31.45
N ASP A 93 32.17 -30.72 30.74
CA ASP A 93 32.23 -31.12 29.32
C ASP A 93 32.73 -29.99 28.43
N PHE A 94 32.34 -28.74 28.71
CA PHE A 94 32.83 -27.58 28.00
C PHE A 94 34.35 -27.40 28.21
N LYS A 95 34.82 -27.42 29.47
CA LYS A 95 36.24 -27.34 29.81
C LYS A 95 37.03 -28.50 29.20
N ARG A 96 36.47 -29.72 29.17
CA ARG A 96 37.12 -30.89 28.55
C ARG A 96 37.24 -30.75 27.04
N LYS A 97 36.19 -30.27 26.35
CA LYS A 97 36.19 -30.13 24.88
C LYS A 97 36.97 -28.91 24.41
N TRP A 98 36.96 -27.82 25.18
CA TRP A 98 37.44 -26.52 24.71
C TRP A 98 38.53 -25.89 25.58
N GLY A 99 38.79 -26.39 26.78
CA GLY A 99 39.69 -25.76 27.76
C GLY A 99 39.05 -24.54 28.45
N THR A 100 39.85 -23.84 29.26
CA THR A 100 39.46 -22.52 29.81
C THR A 100 39.49 -21.48 28.70
N ARG A 101 38.40 -20.74 28.50
CA ARG A 101 38.26 -19.77 27.42
C ARG A 101 37.98 -18.37 27.96
N PRO A 102 38.70 -17.33 27.49
CA PRO A 102 38.36 -15.96 27.81
C PRO A 102 37.01 -15.59 27.16
N ASN A 103 36.23 -14.76 27.85
CA ASN A 103 34.97 -14.25 27.32
C ASN A 103 35.25 -13.29 26.15
N SER A 104 35.26 -13.83 24.95
CA SER A 104 35.63 -13.12 23.71
C SER A 104 34.70 -13.52 22.56
N ASP A 105 34.44 -12.58 21.67
CA ASP A 105 33.70 -12.86 20.44
C ASP A 105 34.46 -13.90 19.60
N ASN A 106 33.72 -14.83 18.98
CA ASN A 106 34.29 -15.91 18.18
C ASN A 106 35.31 -16.80 18.93
N TRP A 107 35.23 -16.93 20.25
CA TRP A 107 36.16 -17.75 21.06
C TRP A 107 36.40 -19.17 20.55
N ARG A 108 35.44 -19.76 19.81
CA ARG A 108 35.57 -21.08 19.15
C ARG A 108 36.63 -21.12 18.03
N ARG A 109 36.98 -19.98 17.44
CA ARG A 109 37.96 -19.85 16.34
C ARG A 109 39.33 -19.39 16.82
N VAL A 110 39.47 -18.97 18.07
CA VAL A 110 40.74 -18.55 18.66
C VAL A 110 41.54 -19.81 19.01
N LYS A 111 42.67 -20.04 18.33
CA LYS A 111 43.59 -21.14 18.64
C LYS A 111 44.21 -20.91 20.01
N THR A 112 44.28 -21.97 20.81
CA THR A 112 44.85 -21.98 22.17
C THR A 112 46.33 -21.64 22.16
N ALA A 113 46.71 -20.52 22.77
CA ALA A 113 48.02 -20.42 23.40
C ALA A 113 47.94 -21.23 24.70
N ASN A 114 48.65 -22.35 24.75
CA ASN A 114 48.73 -23.22 25.90
C ASN A 114 49.27 -22.46 27.11
N VAL A 115 48.46 -22.30 28.15
CA VAL A 115 48.96 -22.05 29.51
C VAL A 115 49.00 -23.41 30.20
N GLN A 116 50.09 -24.14 29.98
CA GLN A 116 50.54 -25.18 30.91
C GLN A 116 51.65 -24.56 31.74
N THR A 117 51.32 -24.29 33.00
CA THR A 117 52.24 -23.91 34.05
C THR A 117 53.26 -25.04 34.22
N GLY A 118 54.47 -24.82 33.69
CA GLY A 118 55.59 -25.75 33.75
C GLY A 118 56.88 -24.94 33.72
N MET A 119 57.55 -24.92 34.85
CA MET A 119 58.75 -24.16 35.18
C MET A 119 59.91 -24.46 34.20
N VAL A 120 60.28 -23.51 33.33
CA VAL A 120 61.60 -23.46 32.67
C VAL A 120 62.04 -21.99 32.55
N LYS A 121 63.18 -21.69 33.18
CA LYS A 121 63.96 -20.46 32.91
C LYS A 121 64.67 -20.62 31.58
N THR A 122 64.41 -19.73 30.64
CA THR A 122 65.39 -19.33 29.62
C THR A 122 65.17 -17.88 29.24
N THR A 123 66.23 -17.12 29.41
CA THR A 123 66.40 -15.72 29.01
C THR A 123 66.38 -15.61 27.50
N GLU A 124 65.39 -14.93 26.95
CA GLU A 124 65.49 -14.15 25.71
C GLU A 124 64.38 -13.09 25.75
N LYS A 125 64.79 -11.83 25.51
CA LYS A 125 63.88 -10.68 25.35
C LYS A 125 63.20 -10.84 23.97
N ASP A 126 62.15 -11.64 23.93
CA ASP A 126 61.07 -11.39 22.99
C ASP A 126 60.01 -10.60 23.75
N GLU A 127 59.62 -9.45 23.22
CA GLU A 127 58.42 -8.76 23.64
C GLU A 127 57.26 -9.74 23.50
N VAL A 128 56.85 -10.30 24.63
CA VAL A 128 55.61 -11.04 24.77
C VAL A 128 54.51 -10.02 24.54
N VAL A 129 54.13 -9.82 23.27
CA VAL A 129 52.84 -9.21 22.96
C VAL A 129 51.82 -10.24 23.40
N GLU A 130 51.46 -10.14 24.67
CA GLU A 130 50.40 -10.87 25.30
C GLU A 130 49.15 -10.66 24.44
N HIS A 131 48.79 -11.66 23.64
CA HIS A 131 47.54 -11.64 22.90
C HIS A 131 46.39 -11.82 23.90
N THR A 132 46.12 -10.78 24.67
CA THR A 132 44.97 -10.65 25.59
C THR A 132 43.64 -10.69 24.84
N GLY A 133 43.66 -10.73 23.50
CA GLY A 133 42.48 -10.60 22.65
C GLY A 133 41.91 -9.17 22.65
N LEU A 134 42.56 -8.24 23.36
CA LEU A 134 42.19 -6.83 23.38
C LEU A 134 42.84 -6.09 22.19
N PRO A 135 42.17 -5.08 21.63
CA PRO A 135 42.77 -4.19 20.64
C PRO A 135 43.99 -3.47 21.22
N THR A 136 45.02 -3.22 20.41
CA THR A 136 46.16 -2.39 20.80
C THR A 136 45.85 -0.91 20.61
N GLU A 137 46.52 -0.01 21.34
CA GLU A 137 46.40 1.44 21.15
C GLU A 137 46.65 1.84 19.69
N ALA A 138 47.70 1.28 19.06
CA ALA A 138 48.00 1.50 17.65
C ALA A 138 46.86 1.05 16.72
N SER A 139 46.23 -0.10 17.00
CA SER A 139 45.10 -0.58 16.19
C SER A 139 43.86 0.31 16.31
N LEU A 140 43.61 0.87 17.49
CA LEU A 140 42.48 1.77 17.74
C LEU A 140 42.71 3.14 17.11
N LEU A 141 43.94 3.68 17.19
CA LEU A 141 44.32 4.92 16.50
C LEU A 141 44.20 4.77 14.98
N ALA A 142 44.65 3.64 14.42
CA ALA A 142 44.57 3.37 12.99
C ALA A 142 43.12 3.27 12.47
N ALA A 143 42.17 2.90 13.35
CA ALA A 143 40.75 2.82 13.02
C ALA A 143 40.06 4.20 12.94
N ILE A 144 40.67 5.26 13.49
CA ILE A 144 40.13 6.62 13.42
C ILE A 144 40.20 7.11 11.95
N PRO A 145 39.10 7.61 11.37
CA PRO A 145 39.08 8.13 10.01
C PRO A 145 39.73 9.53 9.97
N SER A 146 41.06 9.56 9.92
CA SER A 146 41.85 10.80 9.96
C SER A 146 41.94 11.55 8.63
N THR A 147 41.52 10.94 7.51
CA THR A 147 41.51 11.58 6.19
C THR A 147 40.08 11.80 5.70
N VAL A 148 39.89 12.79 4.82
CA VAL A 148 38.58 13.12 4.24
C VAL A 148 37.96 11.91 3.54
N GLU A 149 38.76 11.10 2.85
CA GLU A 149 38.31 9.89 2.17
C GLU A 149 37.82 8.83 3.15
N LYS A 150 38.54 8.61 4.26
CA LYS A 150 38.12 7.69 5.31
C LYS A 150 36.85 8.16 6.00
N GLN A 151 36.73 9.47 6.25
CA GLN A 151 35.52 10.07 6.83
C GLN A 151 34.33 9.89 5.90
N GLN A 152 34.49 10.16 4.61
CA GLN A 152 33.44 9.94 3.62
C GLN A 152 33.05 8.46 3.53
N GLY A 153 34.03 7.54 3.61
CA GLY A 153 33.78 6.10 3.70
C GLY A 153 32.96 5.72 4.93
N ALA A 154 33.22 6.33 6.09
CA ALA A 154 32.42 6.12 7.31
C ALA A 154 30.98 6.66 7.13
N LEU A 155 30.81 7.83 6.52
CA LEU A 155 29.48 8.41 6.23
C LEU A 155 28.68 7.54 5.25
N VAL A 156 29.31 6.95 4.23
CA VAL A 156 28.66 5.97 3.33
C VAL A 156 28.15 4.76 4.11
N LYS A 157 28.96 4.21 5.03
CA LYS A 157 28.55 3.08 5.88
C LYS A 157 27.37 3.46 6.77
N ILE A 158 27.36 4.66 7.34
CA ILE A 158 26.26 5.16 8.16
C ILE A 158 24.97 5.25 7.33
N ARG A 159 25.01 5.84 6.13
CA ARG A 159 23.83 5.95 5.26
C ARG A 159 23.28 4.58 4.86
N LYS A 160 24.16 3.62 4.53
CA LYS A 160 23.74 2.24 4.26
C LYS A 160 23.12 1.58 5.49
N ALA A 161 23.71 1.79 6.66
CA ALA A 161 23.15 1.23 7.90
C ALA A 161 21.77 1.83 8.22
N TYR A 162 21.54 3.13 8.01
CA TYR A 162 20.21 3.72 8.18
C TYR A 162 19.15 3.08 7.28
N ILE A 163 19.44 2.89 5.98
CA ILE A 163 18.45 2.29 5.08
C ILE A 163 18.23 0.81 5.40
N ASP A 164 19.25 0.09 5.84
CA ASP A 164 19.12 -1.31 6.28
C ASP A 164 18.28 -1.41 7.56
N LEU A 165 18.50 -0.50 8.50
CA LEU A 165 17.74 -0.41 9.74
C LEU A 165 16.26 -0.13 9.46
N ALA A 166 15.96 0.84 8.59
CA ALA A 166 14.60 1.14 8.17
C ALA A 166 13.94 -0.05 7.48
N ASN A 167 14.66 -0.75 6.59
CA ASN A 167 14.18 -1.99 5.99
C ASN A 167 13.86 -3.07 7.03
N GLY A 168 14.73 -3.26 8.04
CA GLY A 168 14.50 -4.23 9.12
C GLY A 168 13.24 -3.89 9.94
N TYR A 169 13.03 -2.62 10.28
CA TYR A 169 11.81 -2.21 10.97
C TYR A 169 10.56 -2.40 10.12
N VAL A 170 10.56 -1.98 8.85
CA VAL A 170 9.37 -1.99 8.00
C VAL A 170 9.05 -3.36 7.43
N GLY A 171 10.05 -4.06 6.90
CA GLY A 171 9.89 -5.34 6.21
C GLY A 171 9.75 -6.51 7.17
N ASP A 172 10.61 -6.55 8.20
CA ASP A 172 10.76 -7.74 9.02
C ASP A 172 9.95 -7.64 10.33
N LEU A 173 10.04 -6.51 11.04
CA LEU A 173 9.33 -6.32 12.31
C LEU A 173 7.94 -5.70 12.18
N LYS A 174 7.65 -5.05 11.04
CA LYS A 174 6.45 -4.22 10.85
C LYS A 174 6.29 -3.14 11.93
N ASP A 175 7.41 -2.68 12.50
CA ASP A 175 7.46 -1.56 13.45
C ASP A 175 7.58 -0.25 12.66
N TYR A 176 6.44 0.18 12.13
CA TYR A 176 6.36 1.37 11.28
C TYR A 176 6.76 2.68 11.96
N PRO A 177 6.42 2.94 13.25
CA PRO A 177 6.92 4.11 13.97
C PRO A 177 8.44 4.18 14.01
N SER A 178 9.12 3.07 14.38
CA SER A 178 10.59 3.02 14.38
C SER A 178 11.19 3.16 12.98
N GLY A 179 10.53 2.56 11.97
CA GLY A 179 10.91 2.71 10.56
C GLY A 179 10.86 4.16 10.09
N LEU A 180 9.76 4.88 10.35
CA LEU A 180 9.61 6.30 10.01
C LEU A 180 10.64 7.16 10.73
N HIS A 181 10.81 6.99 12.04
CA HIS A 181 11.80 7.74 12.82
C HIS A 181 13.22 7.56 12.27
N THR A 182 13.57 6.33 11.87
CA THR A 182 14.87 6.03 11.24
C THR A 182 15.04 6.77 9.92
N LEU A 183 14.00 6.76 9.07
CA LEU A 183 14.01 7.45 7.77
C LEU A 183 14.04 8.98 7.93
N ASP A 184 13.32 9.54 8.90
CA ASP A 184 13.32 10.98 9.20
C ASP A 184 14.68 11.42 9.72
N THR A 185 15.29 10.63 10.62
CA THR A 185 16.63 10.89 11.13
C THR A 185 17.66 10.86 10.01
N MET A 186 17.56 9.90 9.09
CA MET A 186 18.45 9.81 7.93
C MET A 186 18.34 11.02 7.02
N GLU A 187 17.12 11.45 6.65
CA GLU A 187 16.93 12.60 5.75
C GLU A 187 17.39 13.90 6.42
N HIS A 188 17.13 14.08 7.72
CA HIS A 188 17.60 15.23 8.47
C HIS A 188 19.13 15.31 8.54
N ARG A 189 19.80 14.16 8.77
CA ARG A 189 21.27 14.10 8.83
C ARG A 189 21.92 14.19 7.45
N PHE A 190 21.24 13.71 6.40
CA PHE A 190 21.79 13.55 5.07
C PHE A 190 20.81 14.05 4.01
N GLY A 191 20.68 15.38 3.86
CA GLY A 191 19.75 15.97 2.88
C GLY A 191 19.96 15.52 1.42
N ALA A 192 21.14 15.00 1.08
CA ALA A 192 21.40 14.31 -0.18
C ALA A 192 22.03 12.93 0.09
N HIS A 193 21.42 11.88 -0.46
CA HIS A 193 21.93 10.52 -0.37
C HIS A 193 21.44 9.62 -1.51
N GLU A 194 22.19 8.56 -1.81
CA GLU A 194 21.94 7.59 -2.87
C GLU A 194 20.67 6.74 -2.64
N TYR A 195 20.15 6.68 -1.41
CA TYR A 195 19.01 5.85 -1.03
C TYR A 195 17.65 6.54 -1.11
N LYS A 196 17.51 7.73 -1.74
CA LYS A 196 16.24 8.48 -1.75
C LYS A 196 15.07 7.70 -2.33
N ALA A 197 15.29 7.00 -3.45
CA ALA A 197 14.27 6.15 -4.05
C ALA A 197 13.84 4.99 -3.12
N GLU A 198 14.78 4.39 -2.40
CA GLU A 198 14.51 3.31 -1.44
C GLU A 198 13.75 3.81 -0.21
N ALA A 199 14.20 4.92 0.37
CA ALA A 199 13.55 5.57 1.50
C ALA A 199 12.11 5.96 1.17
N THR A 200 11.88 6.53 -0.02
CA THR A 200 10.55 6.89 -0.52
C THR A 200 9.68 5.64 -0.68
N TYR A 201 10.22 4.55 -1.21
CA TYR A 201 9.50 3.28 -1.32
C TYR A 201 9.15 2.67 0.04
N LEU A 202 10.04 2.75 1.03
CA LEU A 202 9.73 2.32 2.39
C LEU A 202 8.62 3.15 3.02
N ARG A 203 8.64 4.49 2.84
CA ARG A 203 7.54 5.36 3.26
C ARG A 203 6.23 4.99 2.57
N TYR A 204 6.27 4.70 1.27
CA TYR A 204 5.10 4.25 0.51
C TYR A 204 4.53 2.96 1.10
N ARG A 205 5.38 1.96 1.38
CA ARG A 205 4.95 0.71 2.01
C ARG A 205 4.32 0.94 3.39
N ILE A 206 4.94 1.78 4.22
CA ILE A 206 4.38 2.15 5.53
C ILE A 206 3.00 2.81 5.37
N ALA A 207 2.88 3.78 4.45
CA ALA A 207 1.62 4.48 4.18
C ALA A 207 0.54 3.49 3.70
N MET A 208 0.91 2.55 2.84
CA MET A 208 0.02 1.47 2.41
C MET A 208 -0.43 0.64 3.59
N GLU A 209 0.47 0.09 4.40
CA GLU A 209 0.14 -0.75 5.56
C GLU A 209 -0.73 -0.04 6.61
N GLN A 210 -0.58 1.28 6.74
CA GLN A 210 -1.37 2.12 7.66
C GLN A 210 -2.65 2.69 7.02
N ASN A 211 -3.00 2.28 5.80
CA ASN A 211 -4.14 2.79 5.04
C ASN A 211 -4.16 4.32 4.85
N ARG A 212 -2.99 4.96 4.85
CA ARG A 212 -2.81 6.37 4.51
C ARG A 212 -2.72 6.52 2.99
N LEU A 213 -3.83 6.26 2.32
CA LEU A 213 -3.88 6.09 0.86
C LEU A 213 -3.50 7.38 0.09
N SER A 214 -3.83 8.55 0.62
CA SER A 214 -3.39 9.84 0.03
C SER A 214 -1.86 9.98 0.07
N ASP A 215 -1.24 9.68 1.22
CA ASP A 215 0.22 9.71 1.37
C ASP A 215 0.86 8.68 0.41
N ALA A 216 0.31 7.47 0.37
CA ALA A 216 0.77 6.40 -0.51
C ALA A 216 0.69 6.81 -1.99
N GLN A 217 -0.42 7.41 -2.43
CA GLN A 217 -0.58 7.90 -3.79
C GLN A 217 0.47 8.98 -4.12
N SER A 218 0.69 9.95 -3.24
CA SER A 218 1.69 10.99 -3.44
C SER A 218 3.10 10.40 -3.58
N LEU A 219 3.45 9.43 -2.72
CA LEU A 219 4.74 8.75 -2.75
C LEU A 219 4.89 7.86 -3.99
N SER A 220 3.82 7.20 -4.43
CA SER A 220 3.77 6.39 -5.64
C SER A 220 3.96 7.25 -6.89
N THR A 221 3.31 8.42 -6.95
CA THR A 221 3.54 9.42 -8.00
C THR A 221 4.98 9.92 -7.99
N GLN A 222 5.54 10.23 -6.82
CA GLN A 222 6.95 10.65 -6.72
C GLN A 222 7.89 9.55 -7.24
N LEU A 223 7.68 8.31 -6.84
CA LEU A 223 8.48 7.16 -7.28
C LEU A 223 8.39 6.90 -8.79
N SER A 224 7.20 7.02 -9.38
CA SER A 224 6.99 6.80 -10.81
C SER A 224 7.45 7.96 -11.70
N THR A 225 7.58 9.17 -11.15
CA THR A 225 8.04 10.38 -11.87
C THR A 225 9.52 10.66 -11.65
N GLU A 226 9.94 10.90 -10.39
CA GLU A 226 11.31 11.26 -10.04
C GLU A 226 12.27 10.06 -10.04
N PHE A 227 11.77 8.88 -9.65
CA PHE A 227 12.59 7.68 -9.49
C PHE A 227 12.29 6.59 -10.51
N LYS A 228 11.70 6.96 -11.66
CA LYS A 228 11.24 6.05 -12.72
C LYS A 228 12.27 4.99 -13.14
N ASN A 229 13.53 5.39 -13.27
CA ASN A 229 14.61 4.53 -13.78
C ASN A 229 15.24 3.64 -12.69
N THR A 230 14.76 3.72 -11.45
CA THR A 230 15.24 2.89 -10.34
C THR A 230 14.40 1.62 -10.21
N LYS A 231 14.97 0.59 -9.58
CA LYS A 231 14.22 -0.63 -9.21
C LYS A 231 12.98 -0.34 -8.34
N TRP A 232 12.94 0.82 -7.67
CA TRP A 232 11.85 1.23 -6.78
C TRP A 232 10.73 1.94 -7.54
N GLY A 233 11.07 2.84 -8.47
CA GLY A 233 10.09 3.44 -9.37
C GLY A 233 9.39 2.42 -10.24
N GLN A 234 10.13 1.42 -10.75
CA GLN A 234 9.56 0.29 -11.50
C GLN A 234 8.57 -0.56 -10.69
N LYS A 235 8.71 -0.62 -9.35
CA LYS A 235 7.81 -1.40 -8.49
C LYS A 235 6.43 -0.77 -8.30
N VAL A 236 6.30 0.54 -8.56
CA VAL A 236 5.05 1.28 -8.39
C VAL A 236 4.58 1.94 -9.68
N ALA A 237 5.33 1.80 -10.77
CA ALA A 237 4.93 2.31 -12.07
C ALA A 237 3.58 1.67 -12.46
N PRO A 238 2.61 2.47 -12.93
CA PRO A 238 1.44 1.91 -13.60
C PRO A 238 1.93 1.13 -14.83
N ALA A 239 1.31 -0.02 -15.10
CA ALA A 239 1.54 -0.68 -16.38
C ALA A 239 1.07 0.29 -17.46
N GLY A 240 2.00 0.79 -18.28
CA GLY A 240 1.68 1.83 -19.25
C GLY A 240 0.52 1.44 -20.16
N GLU A 241 -0.27 2.42 -20.58
CA GLU A 241 -1.41 2.27 -21.50
C GLU A 241 -1.05 1.63 -22.85
N SER A 242 0.23 1.43 -23.17
CA SER A 242 0.70 0.77 -24.39
C SER A 242 0.72 -0.76 -24.35
N GLU A 243 0.28 -1.40 -23.26
CA GLU A 243 0.30 -2.88 -23.13
C GLU A 243 -0.90 -3.45 -22.35
N VAL A 244 -2.03 -2.74 -22.31
CA VAL A 244 -3.26 -3.22 -21.65
C VAL A 244 -4.05 -4.15 -22.57
N LEU A 245 -3.39 -5.21 -23.01
CA LEU A 245 -4.02 -6.47 -23.38
C LEU A 245 -3.17 -7.58 -22.75
N TYR A 246 -3.60 -8.05 -21.58
CA TYR A 246 -3.21 -9.34 -20.97
C TYR A 246 -1.77 -9.51 -20.45
N ALA A 247 -1.11 -8.46 -19.93
CA ALA A 247 0.12 -8.70 -19.17
C ALA A 247 -0.20 -9.21 -17.75
N SER A 248 -0.06 -10.51 -17.53
CA SER A 248 -0.16 -11.20 -16.23
C SER A 248 0.88 -10.78 -15.16
N ASN A 249 1.60 -9.66 -15.36
CA ASN A 249 2.77 -9.26 -14.57
C ASN A 249 2.65 -7.88 -13.88
N VAL A 250 1.50 -7.21 -13.92
CA VAL A 250 1.33 -5.93 -13.20
C VAL A 250 1.28 -6.19 -11.70
N PRO A 251 2.13 -5.55 -10.86
CA PRO A 251 2.04 -5.68 -9.41
C PRO A 251 0.67 -5.21 -8.89
N VAL A 252 0.09 -5.95 -7.95
CA VAL A 252 -1.22 -5.62 -7.34
C VAL A 252 -1.23 -4.21 -6.74
N SER A 253 -0.10 -3.75 -6.20
CA SER A 253 0.07 -2.40 -5.67
C SER A 253 -0.12 -1.32 -6.73
N SER A 254 0.53 -1.46 -7.89
CA SER A 254 0.39 -0.51 -9.00
C SER A 254 -1.03 -0.51 -9.55
N PHE A 255 -1.65 -1.70 -9.69
CA PHE A 255 -3.02 -1.80 -10.15
C PHE A 255 -4.00 -1.14 -9.18
N TYR A 256 -3.80 -1.32 -7.87
CA TYR A 256 -4.59 -0.70 -6.82
C TYR A 256 -4.43 0.82 -6.82
N ASP A 257 -3.21 1.34 -6.87
CA ASP A 257 -2.93 2.79 -6.91
C ASP A 257 -3.60 3.45 -8.13
N GLU A 258 -3.46 2.85 -9.30
CA GLU A 258 -4.15 3.33 -10.50
C GLU A 258 -5.67 3.30 -10.31
N THR A 259 -6.23 2.23 -9.73
CA THR A 259 -7.66 2.14 -9.42
C THR A 259 -8.10 3.22 -8.42
N TYR A 260 -7.28 3.50 -7.41
CA TYR A 260 -7.50 4.55 -6.43
C TYR A 260 -7.45 5.95 -7.06
N SER A 261 -6.63 6.17 -8.10
CA SER A 261 -6.62 7.43 -8.85
C SER A 261 -7.97 7.72 -9.52
N TYR A 262 -8.63 6.71 -10.09
CA TYR A 262 -10.00 6.84 -10.63
C TYR A 262 -11.01 7.12 -9.51
N MET A 263 -10.83 6.52 -8.33
CA MET A 263 -11.65 6.81 -7.15
C MET A 263 -11.53 8.29 -6.72
N MET A 264 -10.32 8.84 -6.70
CA MET A 264 -10.09 10.26 -6.39
C MET A 264 -10.71 11.20 -7.43
N GLN A 265 -10.77 10.76 -8.70
CA GLN A 265 -11.45 11.46 -9.78
C GLN A 265 -12.97 11.26 -9.79
N ARG A 266 -13.50 10.44 -8.87
CA ARG A 266 -14.92 10.05 -8.77
C ARG A 266 -15.45 9.29 -9.99
N ASP A 267 -14.57 8.66 -10.77
CA ASP A 267 -14.95 7.75 -11.86
C ASP A 267 -15.32 6.37 -11.27
N TYR A 268 -16.46 6.32 -10.58
CA TYR A 268 -16.96 5.12 -9.92
C TYR A 268 -17.22 3.95 -10.88
N PRO A 269 -17.74 4.15 -12.11
CA PRO A 269 -17.89 3.07 -13.08
C PRO A 269 -16.57 2.37 -13.41
N THR A 270 -15.49 3.12 -13.65
CA THR A 270 -14.16 2.55 -13.90
C THR A 270 -13.63 1.84 -12.67
N VAL A 271 -13.79 2.42 -11.47
CA VAL A 271 -13.40 1.78 -10.21
C VAL A 271 -14.08 0.42 -10.05
N LEU A 272 -15.42 0.34 -10.17
CA LEU A 272 -16.18 -0.90 -9.99
C LEU A 272 -15.79 -1.99 -11.01
N LYS A 273 -15.42 -1.59 -12.23
CA LYS A 273 -14.90 -2.53 -13.24
C LYS A 273 -13.53 -3.06 -12.83
N ARG A 274 -12.62 -2.17 -12.43
CA ARG A 274 -11.25 -2.50 -12.07
C ARG A 274 -11.16 -3.29 -10.77
N VAL A 275 -11.98 -2.99 -9.76
CA VAL A 275 -12.06 -3.76 -8.52
C VAL A 275 -12.43 -5.22 -8.80
N ARG A 276 -13.47 -5.46 -9.61
CA ARG A 276 -13.85 -6.82 -10.02
C ARG A 276 -12.73 -7.55 -10.75
N GLU A 277 -11.96 -6.84 -11.58
CA GLU A 277 -10.78 -7.41 -12.23
C GLU A 277 -9.69 -7.74 -11.20
N GLY A 278 -9.37 -6.79 -10.32
CA GLY A 278 -8.35 -6.95 -9.29
C GLY A 278 -8.63 -8.12 -8.36
N GLN A 279 -9.87 -8.29 -7.88
CA GLN A 279 -10.29 -9.42 -7.03
C GLN A 279 -10.21 -10.77 -7.76
N ARG A 280 -10.37 -10.79 -9.09
CA ARG A 280 -10.21 -12.01 -9.90
C ARG A 280 -8.75 -12.35 -10.12
N GLN A 281 -7.95 -11.35 -10.53
CA GLN A 281 -6.56 -11.51 -10.95
C GLN A 281 -5.60 -11.69 -9.76
N TYR A 282 -5.81 -10.97 -8.67
CA TYR A 282 -4.92 -10.96 -7.51
C TYR A 282 -5.56 -11.70 -6.33
N LYS A 283 -4.76 -12.54 -5.66
CA LYS A 283 -5.18 -13.33 -4.49
C LYS A 283 -4.43 -12.95 -3.22
N ASP A 284 -3.95 -11.71 -3.15
CA ASP A 284 -3.33 -11.16 -1.95
C ASP A 284 -4.41 -10.76 -0.93
N PRO A 285 -4.44 -11.34 0.28
CA PRO A 285 -5.46 -11.03 1.28
C PRO A 285 -5.52 -9.55 1.66
N VAL A 286 -4.36 -8.87 1.74
CA VAL A 286 -4.29 -7.45 2.13
C VAL A 286 -4.96 -6.57 1.08
N TYR A 287 -4.80 -6.89 -0.20
CA TYR A 287 -5.44 -6.13 -1.27
C TYR A 287 -6.90 -6.55 -1.50
N THR A 288 -7.27 -7.78 -1.16
CA THR A 288 -8.66 -8.25 -1.25
C THR A 288 -9.57 -7.37 -0.40
N ASP A 289 -9.20 -7.17 0.86
CA ASP A 289 -9.95 -6.33 1.82
C ASP A 289 -9.99 -4.87 1.38
N ARG A 290 -8.89 -4.34 0.82
CA ARG A 290 -8.85 -2.98 0.28
C ARG A 290 -9.76 -2.81 -0.95
N PHE A 291 -9.77 -3.78 -1.85
CA PHE A 291 -10.67 -3.77 -3.00
C PHE A 291 -12.13 -3.80 -2.56
N THR A 292 -12.46 -4.63 -1.56
CA THR A 292 -13.79 -4.67 -0.93
C THR A 292 -14.21 -3.28 -0.42
N ILE A 293 -13.37 -2.59 0.35
CA ILE A 293 -13.67 -1.23 0.81
C ILE A 293 -13.79 -0.23 -0.36
N MET A 294 -12.91 -0.32 -1.35
CA MET A 294 -12.97 0.54 -2.54
C MET A 294 -14.26 0.32 -3.34
N GLU A 295 -14.73 -0.93 -3.47
CA GLU A 295 -16.02 -1.27 -4.07
C GLU A 295 -17.17 -0.63 -3.31
N ALA A 296 -17.20 -0.78 -1.99
CA ALA A 296 -18.23 -0.17 -1.15
C ALA A 296 -18.28 1.36 -1.28
N ILE A 297 -17.12 2.03 -1.30
CA ILE A 297 -17.04 3.48 -1.49
C ILE A 297 -17.56 3.86 -2.88
N ALA A 298 -17.17 3.12 -3.92
CA ALA A 298 -17.63 3.40 -5.28
C ALA A 298 -19.14 3.16 -5.45
N LEU A 299 -19.68 2.11 -4.81
CA LEU A 299 -21.12 1.85 -4.76
C LEU A 299 -21.86 2.99 -4.06
N ALA A 300 -21.38 3.44 -2.89
CA ALA A 300 -21.97 4.58 -2.18
C ALA A 300 -21.88 5.88 -3.00
N GLY A 301 -20.75 6.13 -3.67
CA GLY A 301 -20.55 7.29 -4.55
C GLY A 301 -21.46 7.27 -5.78
N ALA A 302 -21.74 6.07 -6.31
CA ALA A 302 -22.67 5.83 -7.41
C ALA A 302 -24.15 5.78 -6.97
N GLY A 303 -24.45 5.92 -5.67
CA GLY A 303 -25.80 5.90 -5.11
C GLY A 303 -26.39 4.51 -4.85
N ASP A 304 -25.62 3.42 -5.02
CA ASP A 304 -26.01 2.06 -4.66
C ASP A 304 -25.73 1.80 -3.16
N TYR A 305 -26.47 2.53 -2.32
CA TYR A 305 -26.37 2.50 -0.87
C TYR A 305 -26.66 1.12 -0.28
N GLY A 306 -27.58 0.36 -0.89
CA GLY A 306 -27.98 -0.96 -0.39
C GLY A 306 -26.84 -1.97 -0.49
N ARG A 307 -26.19 -2.06 -1.66
CA ARG A 307 -25.04 -2.97 -1.83
C ARG A 307 -23.83 -2.52 -1.03
N SER A 308 -23.60 -1.21 -0.96
CA SER A 308 -22.52 -0.65 -0.13
C SER A 308 -22.69 -1.05 1.35
N ASP A 309 -23.89 -0.88 1.91
CA ASP A 309 -24.19 -1.23 3.30
C ASP A 309 -24.00 -2.72 3.60
N THR A 310 -24.50 -3.60 2.72
CA THR A 310 -24.34 -5.05 2.85
C THR A 310 -22.86 -5.44 2.87
N LEU A 311 -22.08 -4.93 1.92
CA LEU A 311 -20.68 -5.28 1.75
C LEU A 311 -19.83 -4.78 2.93
N LEU A 312 -20.11 -3.58 3.45
CA LEU A 312 -19.42 -3.03 4.62
C LEU A 312 -19.81 -3.75 5.92
N THR A 313 -21.08 -4.13 6.06
CA THR A 313 -21.57 -4.88 7.23
C THR A 313 -20.93 -6.27 7.27
N GLU A 314 -20.85 -6.94 6.12
CA GLU A 314 -20.14 -8.22 5.99
C GLU A 314 -18.66 -8.05 6.36
N PHE A 315 -17.98 -7.05 5.79
CA PHE A 315 -16.58 -6.74 6.10
C PHE A 315 -16.33 -6.54 7.60
N LEU A 316 -17.15 -5.73 8.27
CA LEU A 316 -17.01 -5.48 9.71
C LEU A 316 -17.26 -6.74 10.55
N SER A 317 -18.09 -7.67 10.08
CA SER A 317 -18.35 -8.93 10.76
C SER A 317 -17.20 -9.92 10.63
N THR A 318 -16.53 -9.97 9.47
CA THR A 318 -15.44 -10.92 9.17
C THR A 318 -14.06 -10.38 9.52
N HIS A 319 -13.88 -9.04 9.59
CA HIS A 319 -12.59 -8.37 9.83
C HIS A 319 -12.62 -7.37 11.02
N PRO A 320 -13.04 -7.77 12.24
CA PRO A 320 -13.33 -6.84 13.35
C PRO A 320 -12.11 -6.11 13.94
N LYS A 321 -10.88 -6.55 13.62
CA LYS A 321 -9.62 -5.94 14.08
C LYS A 321 -8.81 -5.33 12.93
N ASP A 322 -9.39 -5.26 11.74
CA ASP A 322 -8.70 -4.74 10.57
C ASP A 322 -8.54 -3.22 10.64
N SER A 323 -7.44 -2.72 10.08
CA SER A 323 -7.11 -1.30 10.06
C SER A 323 -8.03 -0.47 9.13
N LEU A 324 -8.84 -1.11 8.30
CA LEU A 324 -9.87 -0.48 7.46
C LEU A 324 -11.23 -0.35 8.15
N LYS A 325 -11.38 -0.86 9.38
CA LYS A 325 -12.63 -0.77 10.16
C LYS A 325 -13.16 0.67 10.24
N ASP A 326 -12.32 1.62 10.63
CA ASP A 326 -12.72 3.03 10.78
C ASP A 326 -13.19 3.64 9.45
N TRP A 327 -12.62 3.18 8.34
CA TRP A 327 -13.05 3.56 6.99
C TRP A 327 -14.42 2.99 6.68
N ALA A 328 -14.64 1.70 6.93
CA ALA A 328 -15.92 1.04 6.71
C ALA A 328 -17.04 1.70 7.52
N GLU A 329 -16.80 2.00 8.80
CA GLU A 329 -17.76 2.67 9.68
C GLU A 329 -18.14 4.07 9.17
N LYS A 330 -17.17 4.86 8.70
CA LYS A 330 -17.44 6.18 8.10
C LYS A 330 -18.26 6.10 6.82
N VAL A 331 -18.02 5.09 5.99
CA VAL A 331 -18.80 4.91 4.75
C VAL A 331 -20.22 4.44 5.08
N ILE A 332 -20.40 3.55 6.08
CA ILE A 332 -21.73 3.19 6.58
C ILE A 332 -22.47 4.42 7.12
N GLU A 333 -21.80 5.30 7.87
CA GLU A 333 -22.41 6.54 8.35
C GLU A 333 -22.87 7.44 7.19
N TYR A 334 -22.01 7.60 6.17
CA TYR A 334 -22.36 8.30 4.94
C TYR A 334 -23.56 7.66 4.24
N VAL A 335 -23.57 6.32 4.10
CA VAL A 335 -24.67 5.57 3.50
C VAL A 335 -25.96 5.80 4.29
N LYS A 336 -25.96 5.68 5.61
CA LYS A 336 -27.14 5.91 6.46
C LYS A 336 -27.70 7.33 6.33
N LYS A 337 -26.82 8.33 6.25
CA LYS A 337 -27.22 9.73 6.11
C LYS A 337 -27.82 10.06 4.74
N ASN A 338 -27.34 9.40 3.68
CA ASN A 338 -27.66 9.75 2.29
C ASN A 338 -28.57 8.72 1.58
N LYS A 339 -28.84 7.56 2.21
CA LYS A 339 -29.80 6.58 1.70
C LYS A 339 -31.20 7.23 1.69
N PRO A 340 -31.87 7.33 0.53
CA PRO A 340 -33.23 7.85 0.46
C PRO A 340 -34.13 6.98 1.33
N ALA A 341 -35.02 7.61 2.11
CA ALA A 341 -36.05 6.87 2.83
C ALA A 341 -36.81 5.99 1.82
N GLU A 342 -36.92 4.70 2.12
CA GLU A 342 -37.72 3.79 1.30
C GLU A 342 -39.14 4.35 1.22
N VAL A 343 -39.54 4.78 0.02
CA VAL A 343 -40.94 5.09 -0.24
C VAL A 343 -41.64 3.74 -0.19
N VAL A 344 -42.22 3.43 0.97
CA VAL A 344 -43.06 2.25 1.15
C VAL A 344 -44.21 2.38 0.15
N LYS A 345 -44.09 1.68 -0.98
CA LYS A 345 -45.24 1.49 -1.87
C LYS A 345 -46.21 0.60 -1.08
N PRO A 346 -47.45 1.04 -0.83
CA PRO A 346 -48.41 0.18 -0.14
C PRO A 346 -48.60 -1.07 -0.98
N VAL A 347 -48.28 -2.22 -0.39
CA VAL A 347 -48.65 -3.52 -0.93
C VAL A 347 -50.16 -3.55 -0.95
N ILE A 348 -50.76 -3.45 -2.13
CA ILE A 348 -52.18 -3.79 -2.30
C ILE A 348 -52.28 -5.30 -2.13
N THR A 349 -52.61 -5.74 -0.93
CA THR A 349 -53.06 -7.11 -0.67
C THR A 349 -54.40 -7.31 -1.35
N ASP A 350 -54.42 -8.21 -2.33
CA ASP A 350 -55.58 -8.69 -3.05
C ASP A 350 -56.58 -9.32 -2.07
N SER A 351 -57.66 -8.60 -1.75
CA SER A 351 -58.84 -9.12 -1.05
C SER A 351 -60.01 -8.16 -1.26
N MET A 352 -61.05 -8.69 -1.91
CA MET A 352 -62.37 -8.12 -2.19
C MET A 352 -62.52 -7.29 -3.46
N ALA A 353 -62.90 -7.96 -4.55
CA ALA A 353 -64.09 -7.60 -5.33
C ALA A 353 -64.46 -8.69 -6.35
N ARG A 354 -65.22 -9.69 -5.90
CA ARG A 354 -66.09 -10.50 -6.78
C ARG A 354 -67.44 -9.79 -6.83
N ALA A 355 -67.67 -8.97 -7.86
CA ALA A 355 -69.01 -8.57 -8.31
C ALA A 355 -68.93 -7.89 -9.69
N ALA A 356 -69.94 -8.15 -10.53
CA ALA A 356 -70.28 -7.50 -11.80
C ALA A 356 -69.66 -8.05 -13.10
N THR A 357 -70.21 -9.20 -13.51
CA THR A 357 -70.96 -9.43 -14.77
C THR A 357 -70.74 -8.51 -15.99
N VAL A 358 -70.34 -9.15 -17.10
CA VAL A 358 -70.82 -9.01 -18.50
C VAL A 358 -71.34 -7.64 -18.96
N THR A 359 -70.62 -7.01 -19.91
CA THR A 359 -71.25 -6.48 -21.13
C THR A 359 -70.25 -6.45 -22.29
N LYS A 360 -70.61 -7.09 -23.40
CA LYS A 360 -69.95 -6.97 -24.71
C LYS A 360 -70.43 -5.69 -25.40
N SER A 361 -69.52 -4.98 -26.05
CA SER A 361 -69.73 -4.24 -27.32
C SER A 361 -68.32 -3.99 -27.89
N GLY A 362 -67.94 -4.53 -29.05
CA GLY A 362 -68.29 -3.95 -30.36
C GLY A 362 -67.58 -2.59 -30.49
N SER A 363 -66.47 -2.46 -31.22
CA SER A 363 -66.48 -2.47 -32.68
C SER A 363 -65.10 -2.72 -33.29
N GLN A 364 -65.10 -3.50 -34.36
CA GLN A 364 -64.03 -3.68 -35.33
C GLN A 364 -63.83 -2.41 -36.17
N SER A 365 -62.59 -2.20 -36.64
CA SER A 365 -62.32 -1.72 -38.00
C SER A 365 -60.91 -2.17 -38.42
N GLN A 366 -60.87 -3.27 -39.18
CA GLN A 366 -59.83 -3.56 -40.17
C GLN A 366 -60.07 -2.67 -41.41
N VAL A 367 -58.99 -2.39 -42.17
CA VAL A 367 -58.90 -2.37 -43.66
C VAL A 367 -57.56 -1.69 -44.01
N GLN A 368 -56.50 -2.45 -44.33
CA GLN A 368 -56.01 -2.90 -45.65
C GLN A 368 -54.75 -2.11 -46.10
N SER A 369 -53.63 -2.82 -46.29
CA SER A 369 -52.61 -2.51 -47.31
C SER A 369 -53.04 -3.13 -48.65
N PRO A 370 -52.55 -2.65 -49.81
CA PRO A 370 -51.39 -3.34 -50.42
C PRO A 370 -50.43 -2.47 -51.29
N ASN A 371 -49.14 -2.89 -51.33
CA ASN A 371 -48.17 -2.92 -52.45
C ASN A 371 -47.82 -1.63 -53.25
N ASP A 372 -46.62 -1.37 -53.79
CA ASP A 372 -45.39 -2.13 -54.06
C ASP A 372 -44.24 -1.15 -54.45
N VAL A 373 -43.01 -1.70 -54.53
CA VAL A 373 -41.83 -1.30 -55.35
C VAL A 373 -40.62 -0.64 -54.68
N ALA A 374 -39.68 -1.53 -54.35
CA ALA A 374 -38.23 -1.52 -54.62
C ALA A 374 -37.28 -0.54 -53.89
N GLY A 375 -36.48 -1.14 -52.99
CA GLY A 375 -35.04 -1.23 -53.23
C GLY A 375 -34.14 -0.32 -52.40
N LYS A 376 -33.76 -0.77 -51.20
CA LYS A 376 -32.36 -0.94 -50.77
C LYS A 376 -32.32 -1.45 -49.32
N GLU A 377 -31.60 -2.55 -49.14
CA GLU A 377 -31.11 -3.16 -47.91
C GLU A 377 -31.75 -2.70 -46.59
N ASN A 378 -32.59 -3.56 -46.03
CA ASN A 378 -32.96 -3.55 -44.62
C ASN A 378 -31.68 -3.60 -43.75
N LYS A 379 -31.29 -2.44 -43.22
CA LYS A 379 -30.48 -2.35 -42.00
C LYS A 379 -31.36 -1.68 -40.95
N THR A 380 -31.98 -2.51 -40.12
CA THR A 380 -32.58 -2.08 -38.87
C THR A 380 -31.52 -1.29 -38.09
N ALA A 381 -31.68 0.03 -38.01
CA ALA A 381 -30.85 0.87 -37.17
C ALA A 381 -31.12 0.48 -35.71
N PRO A 382 -30.08 0.20 -34.90
CA PRO A 382 -30.29 -0.10 -33.49
C PRO A 382 -30.85 1.14 -32.80
N VAL A 383 -32.07 1.02 -32.30
CA VAL A 383 -32.64 1.95 -31.34
C VAL A 383 -31.73 1.94 -30.12
N ILE A 384 -31.13 3.07 -29.71
CA ILE A 384 -30.48 3.17 -28.39
C ILE A 384 -31.49 2.70 -27.36
N PRO A 385 -31.18 1.69 -26.56
CA PRO A 385 -31.89 1.50 -25.32
C PRO A 385 -31.63 2.77 -24.49
N ALA A 386 -32.68 3.54 -24.17
CA ALA A 386 -32.60 4.72 -23.28
C ALA A 386 -31.84 4.43 -21.97
N VAL A 387 -31.69 3.14 -21.64
CA VAL A 387 -30.83 2.53 -20.63
C VAL A 387 -29.41 3.12 -20.57
N TYR A 388 -28.66 3.25 -21.67
CA TYR A 388 -27.24 3.67 -21.58
C TYR A 388 -27.07 5.14 -21.17
N THR A 389 -27.97 6.01 -21.62
CA THR A 389 -28.00 7.42 -21.20
C THR A 389 -28.54 7.55 -19.77
N ASN A 390 -29.47 6.68 -19.37
CA ASN A 390 -29.99 6.66 -18.01
C ASN A 390 -28.93 6.20 -17.01
N ASP A 391 -28.14 5.19 -17.36
CA ASP A 391 -26.98 4.73 -16.60
C ASP A 391 -25.93 5.85 -16.50
N PHE A 392 -25.54 6.46 -17.62
CA PHE A 392 -24.62 7.61 -17.61
C PHE A 392 -25.10 8.75 -16.71
N ASN A 393 -26.40 9.06 -16.70
CA ASN A 393 -26.99 10.08 -15.84
C ASN A 393 -26.99 9.68 -14.37
N ASN A 394 -27.35 8.44 -14.09
CA ASN A 394 -27.35 7.89 -12.74
C ASN A 394 -25.94 7.82 -12.16
N PHE A 395 -24.91 7.58 -12.99
CA PHE A 395 -23.54 7.45 -12.54
C PHE A 395 -22.79 8.78 -12.42
N ASN A 396 -23.10 9.76 -13.28
CA ASN A 396 -22.31 11.01 -13.35
C ASN A 396 -23.09 12.26 -12.92
N TYR A 397 -24.43 12.21 -12.93
CA TYR A 397 -25.31 13.37 -12.74
C TYR A 397 -26.51 13.08 -11.81
N ALA A 398 -26.40 12.08 -10.93
CA ALA A 398 -27.48 11.60 -10.06
C ALA A 398 -28.17 12.72 -9.26
N SER A 399 -27.37 13.67 -8.74
CA SER A 399 -27.84 14.80 -7.94
C SER A 399 -28.69 15.81 -8.73
N GLN A 400 -28.58 15.81 -10.06
CA GLN A 400 -29.31 16.72 -10.94
C GLN A 400 -30.71 16.19 -11.31
N LYS A 401 -31.06 14.95 -10.92
CA LYS A 401 -32.37 14.31 -11.20
C LYS A 401 -32.78 14.45 -12.67
N LEU A 402 -31.81 14.25 -13.56
CA LEU A 402 -32.03 14.34 -15.00
C LEU A 402 -32.95 13.21 -15.44
N SER A 403 -33.83 13.52 -16.39
CA SER A 403 -34.75 12.54 -16.97
C SER A 403 -34.41 12.33 -18.44
N VAL A 404 -34.37 11.07 -18.85
CA VAL A 404 -34.15 10.68 -20.25
C VAL A 404 -35.46 10.25 -20.87
N ASN A 405 -35.76 10.77 -22.05
CA ASN A 405 -36.93 10.36 -22.83
C ASN A 405 -36.53 10.14 -24.29
N LEU A 406 -36.96 9.01 -24.87
CA LEU A 406 -36.84 8.70 -26.28
C LEU A 406 -38.18 8.96 -26.97
N THR A 407 -38.19 9.81 -27.98
CA THR A 407 -39.37 10.15 -28.79
C THR A 407 -39.04 10.03 -30.27
N MET A 408 -39.92 9.45 -31.07
CA MET A 408 -39.72 9.39 -32.53
C MET A 408 -40.27 10.65 -33.18
N LEU A 409 -39.40 11.48 -33.76
CA LEU A 409 -39.80 12.69 -34.51
C LEU A 409 -40.34 12.31 -35.90
N GLN A 410 -39.74 11.29 -36.52
CA GLN A 410 -40.18 10.66 -37.76
C GLN A 410 -39.96 9.14 -37.65
N PRO A 411 -40.53 8.29 -38.54
CA PRO A 411 -40.36 6.83 -38.47
C PRO A 411 -38.90 6.37 -38.44
N THR A 412 -37.99 7.15 -39.02
CA THR A 412 -36.55 6.87 -39.11
C THR A 412 -35.69 7.80 -38.26
N LEU A 413 -36.29 8.72 -37.49
CA LEU A 413 -35.57 9.73 -36.73
C LEU A 413 -36.03 9.78 -35.28
N GLY A 414 -35.21 9.20 -34.38
CA GLY A 414 -35.41 9.23 -32.94
C GLY A 414 -34.72 10.43 -32.28
N LEU A 415 -35.37 10.98 -31.25
CA LEU A 415 -34.85 12.02 -30.38
C LEU A 415 -34.66 11.45 -28.98
N ILE A 416 -33.42 11.50 -28.49
CA ILE A 416 -33.12 11.24 -27.08
C ILE A 416 -32.96 12.58 -26.39
N SER A 417 -33.91 12.91 -25.54
CA SER A 417 -33.92 14.15 -24.77
C SER A 417 -33.50 13.89 -23.33
N VAL A 418 -32.62 14.74 -22.82
CA VAL A 418 -32.26 14.79 -21.40
C VAL A 418 -32.79 16.10 -20.84
N LYS A 419 -33.60 16.03 -19.79
CA LYS A 419 -34.35 17.17 -19.23
C LYS A 419 -33.99 17.40 -17.76
N ASN A 420 -34.43 18.53 -17.21
CA ASN A 420 -34.23 19.00 -15.82
C ASN A 420 -32.87 19.65 -15.52
N PHE A 421 -32.20 20.22 -16.53
CA PHE A 421 -31.04 21.08 -16.29
C PHE A 421 -31.47 22.40 -15.63
N GLN A 422 -30.75 22.84 -14.59
CA GLN A 422 -31.07 24.09 -13.89
C GLN A 422 -30.82 25.33 -14.76
N ASN A 423 -29.86 25.24 -15.68
CA ASN A 423 -29.50 26.32 -16.59
C ASN A 423 -28.74 25.81 -17.82
N ALA A 424 -28.57 26.69 -18.82
CA ALA A 424 -27.87 26.39 -20.07
C ALA A 424 -26.40 25.96 -19.86
N ASN A 425 -25.73 26.43 -18.80
CA ASN A 425 -24.35 26.05 -18.52
C ASN A 425 -24.24 24.58 -18.08
N GLN A 426 -25.18 24.09 -17.26
CA GLN A 426 -25.24 22.67 -16.89
C GLN A 426 -25.53 21.77 -18.09
N ALA A 427 -26.46 22.18 -18.96
CA ALA A 427 -26.74 21.47 -20.20
C ALA A 427 -25.50 21.41 -21.11
N ARG A 428 -24.70 22.50 -21.17
CA ARG A 428 -23.45 22.55 -21.95
C ARG A 428 -22.37 21.63 -21.37
N ILE A 429 -22.18 21.63 -20.05
CA ILE A 429 -21.23 20.73 -19.36
C ILE A 429 -21.61 19.28 -19.63
N TYR A 430 -22.89 18.95 -19.47
CA TYR A 430 -23.42 17.63 -19.75
C TYR A 430 -23.18 17.20 -21.21
N LEU A 431 -23.48 18.08 -22.18
CA LEU A 431 -23.27 17.81 -23.60
C LEU A 431 -21.80 17.53 -23.93
N ASN A 432 -20.88 18.26 -23.30
CA ASN A 432 -19.44 18.03 -23.47
C ASN A 432 -19.00 16.69 -22.85
N ALA A 433 -19.53 16.32 -21.69
CA ALA A 433 -19.21 15.01 -21.09
C ALA A 433 -19.71 13.84 -21.93
N VAL A 434 -20.89 13.97 -22.57
CA VAL A 434 -21.37 12.98 -23.55
C VAL A 434 -20.43 12.90 -24.76
N ARG A 435 -19.98 14.04 -25.30
CA ARG A 435 -19.00 14.08 -26.42
C ARG A 435 -17.67 13.44 -26.05
N SER A 436 -17.23 13.62 -24.82
CA SER A 436 -16.00 13.04 -24.27
C SER A 436 -16.16 11.58 -23.82
N SER A 437 -17.33 10.96 -24.03
CA SER A 437 -17.61 9.57 -23.68
C SER A 437 -17.92 8.72 -24.92
N PRO A 438 -16.91 8.34 -25.75
CA PRO A 438 -17.11 7.62 -27.01
C PRO A 438 -17.89 6.31 -26.86
N GLN A 439 -17.82 5.69 -25.69
CA GLN A 439 -18.52 4.44 -25.38
C GLN A 439 -20.05 4.57 -25.40
N LEU A 440 -20.60 5.77 -25.14
CA LEU A 440 -22.05 6.02 -25.24
C LEU A 440 -22.56 6.02 -26.68
N LEU A 441 -21.65 6.30 -27.63
CA LEU A 441 -21.97 6.52 -29.04
C LEU A 441 -21.33 5.46 -29.94
N LYS A 442 -20.73 4.42 -29.36
CA LYS A 442 -19.95 3.38 -30.06
C LYS A 442 -20.76 2.63 -31.13
N GLU A 443 -22.07 2.63 -31.01
CA GLU A 443 -23.00 1.96 -31.93
C GLU A 443 -23.36 2.85 -33.14
N TYR A 444 -22.89 4.10 -33.17
CA TYR A 444 -23.17 5.08 -34.22
C TYR A 444 -21.89 5.54 -34.90
N LYS A 445 -21.94 5.62 -36.24
CA LYS A 445 -20.86 6.23 -37.02
C LYS A 445 -20.96 7.76 -36.96
N GLN A 446 -19.83 8.40 -37.23
CA GLN A 446 -19.77 9.84 -37.39
C GLN A 446 -20.71 10.27 -38.54
N GLY A 447 -21.72 11.08 -38.22
CA GLY A 447 -22.78 11.50 -39.15
C GLY A 447 -24.13 10.81 -38.96
N GLU A 448 -24.21 9.73 -38.18
CA GLU A 448 -25.48 9.03 -37.87
C GLU A 448 -26.22 9.61 -36.65
N TYR A 449 -25.60 10.57 -35.96
CA TYR A 449 -26.19 11.25 -34.82
C TYR A 449 -25.76 12.72 -34.76
N GLN A 450 -26.53 13.53 -34.04
CA GLN A 450 -26.20 14.92 -33.79
C GLN A 450 -26.48 15.30 -32.34
N LEU A 451 -25.51 15.96 -31.70
CA LEU A 451 -25.59 16.39 -30.30
C LEU A 451 -25.84 17.91 -30.24
N LEU A 452 -27.05 18.29 -29.83
CA LEU A 452 -27.53 19.67 -29.79
C LEU A 452 -28.08 20.01 -28.41
N MET A 453 -27.86 21.25 -27.95
CA MET A 453 -28.68 21.81 -26.87
C MET A 453 -29.99 22.32 -27.47
N ILE A 454 -31.08 22.29 -26.71
CA ILE A 454 -32.37 22.85 -27.12
C ILE A 454 -33.13 23.36 -25.91
N THR A 455 -33.83 24.49 -26.06
CA THR A 455 -34.73 25.03 -25.02
C THR A 455 -36.07 24.30 -25.07
N GLU A 456 -36.83 24.31 -23.98
CA GLU A 456 -38.15 23.68 -23.94
C GLU A 456 -39.10 24.26 -25.00
N GLU A 457 -39.07 25.59 -25.19
CA GLU A 457 -39.89 26.27 -26.19
C GLU A 457 -39.55 25.80 -27.62
N ASN A 458 -38.27 25.71 -27.96
CA ASN A 458 -37.84 25.26 -29.28
C ASN A 458 -38.07 23.76 -29.48
N TYR A 459 -37.99 22.96 -28.42
CA TYR A 459 -38.32 21.54 -28.47
C TYR A 459 -39.81 21.31 -28.80
N ARG A 460 -40.71 22.11 -28.22
CA ARG A 460 -42.15 22.04 -28.55
C ARG A 460 -42.42 22.41 -30.02
N LYS A 461 -41.74 23.42 -30.55
CA LYS A 461 -41.81 23.80 -31.98
C LYS A 461 -41.29 22.67 -32.87
N LEU A 462 -40.15 22.08 -32.50
CA LEU A 462 -39.57 20.93 -33.20
C LEU A 462 -40.55 19.75 -33.28
N GLU A 463 -41.19 19.38 -32.16
CA GLU A 463 -42.18 18.30 -32.11
C GLU A 463 -43.42 18.60 -32.96
N ALA A 464 -43.87 19.87 -33.00
CA ALA A 464 -44.99 20.30 -33.82
C ALA A 464 -44.66 20.26 -35.32
N ASP A 465 -43.49 20.76 -35.71
CA ASP A 465 -43.04 20.85 -37.10
C ASP A 465 -42.63 19.48 -37.68
N LYS A 466 -42.30 18.51 -36.81
CA LYS A 466 -41.77 17.17 -37.16
C LYS A 466 -40.54 17.23 -38.09
N SER A 467 -39.81 18.34 -38.06
CA SER A 467 -38.65 18.60 -38.92
C SER A 467 -37.51 19.21 -38.11
N MET A 468 -36.29 18.68 -38.31
CA MET A 468 -35.07 19.23 -37.72
C MET A 468 -34.58 20.48 -38.44
N GLU A 469 -34.98 20.69 -39.69
CA GLU A 469 -34.37 21.69 -40.58
C GLU A 469 -34.51 23.14 -40.06
N PRO A 470 -35.68 23.61 -39.62
CA PRO A 470 -35.82 24.97 -39.07
C PRO A 470 -34.97 25.16 -37.81
N TYR A 471 -34.90 24.12 -36.96
CA TYR A 471 -34.13 24.16 -35.74
C TYR A 471 -32.63 24.20 -35.99
N LEU A 472 -32.13 23.45 -36.98
CA LEU A 472 -30.71 23.46 -37.34
C LEU A 472 -30.24 24.81 -37.88
N GLN A 473 -31.08 25.47 -38.69
CA GLN A 473 -30.79 26.83 -39.17
C GLN A 473 -30.70 27.82 -38.00
N PHE A 474 -31.68 27.78 -37.09
CA PHE A 474 -31.66 28.59 -35.87
C PHE A 474 -30.44 28.29 -34.99
N TYR A 475 -30.09 27.02 -34.80
CA TYR A 475 -28.97 26.60 -33.94
C TYR A 475 -27.62 27.09 -34.48
N GLN A 476 -27.41 27.05 -35.79
CA GLN A 476 -26.18 27.53 -36.42
C GLN A 476 -26.00 29.05 -36.29
N MET A 477 -27.09 29.82 -36.32
CA MET A 477 -27.03 31.28 -36.19
C MET A 477 -26.83 31.75 -34.73
N ASN A 478 -27.19 30.93 -33.74
CA ASN A 478 -27.29 31.39 -32.33
C ASN A 478 -26.39 30.64 -31.33
N TYR A 479 -25.85 29.46 -31.65
CA TYR A 479 -25.14 28.60 -30.68
C TYR A 479 -23.77 28.10 -31.13
N LYS A 480 -23.30 28.48 -32.33
CA LYS A 480 -21.97 28.13 -32.83
C LYS A 480 -20.89 29.09 -32.35
#